data_AF-A0A803MUD6-F1
#
_entry.id   AF-A0A803MUD6-F1
#
_cell.length_a   1.000
_cell.length_b   1.000
_cell.length_c   1.000
_cell.angle_alpha   90.00
_cell.angle_beta   90.00
_cell.angle_gamma   90.00
#
_symmetry.space_group_name_H-M   'P 1'
#
loop_
_entity.id
_entity.type
_entity.pdbx_description
1 polymer ?
#
loop_
_entity_poly.entity_id
_entity_poly.type
_entity_poly.pdbx_seq_one_letter_code
_entity_poly.pdbx_strand_id
1 'polypeptide(L)'
;MALRAPLKLQCFIWSACKGNLAMKKRLVHRHVTEDETCQVCGAGNETIIHALFHCEAAAEIWRHSNLVNLLVGALADSFKKIWN
;
A
#
# COMPACT_ATOMS: atom_id res chain seq x y z
N MET A 1 -19.97 -0.33 -0.42
CA MET A 1 -19.52 -1.60 0.18
C MET A 1 -18.98 -1.29 1.57
N ALA A 2 -19.72 -1.62 2.63
CA ALA A 2 -19.30 -1.36 4.01
C ALA A 2 -18.46 -2.54 4.50
N LEU A 3 -17.16 -2.33 4.69
CA LEU A 3 -16.29 -3.35 5.27
C LEU A 3 -16.66 -3.52 6.74
N ARG A 4 -16.91 -4.75 7.20
CA ARG A 4 -17.07 -5.06 8.62
C ARG A 4 -15.72 -4.97 9.33
N ALA A 5 -15.27 -3.75 9.56
CA ALA A 5 -13.99 -3.44 10.19
C ALA A 5 -14.10 -2.16 11.03
N PRO A 6 -13.17 -1.90 11.95
CA PRO A 6 -13.09 -0.63 12.65
C PRO A 6 -13.06 0.55 11.69
N LEU A 7 -13.68 1.67 12.07
CA LEU A 7 -13.78 2.87 11.24
C LEU A 7 -12.42 3.33 10.68
N LYS A 8 -11.37 3.22 11.49
CA LYS A 8 -9.99 3.53 11.09
C LYS A 8 -9.54 2.72 9.86
N LEU A 9 -9.86 1.43 9.81
CA LEU A 9 -9.51 0.57 8.68
C LEU A 9 -10.36 0.90 7.45
N GLN A 10 -11.63 1.22 7.63
CA GLN A 10 -12.50 1.65 6.54
C GLN A 10 -12.01 2.96 5.90
N CYS A 11 -11.66 3.96 6.72
CA CYS A 11 -11.10 5.22 6.26
C CYS A 11 -9.76 5.01 5.55
N PHE A 12 -8.91 4.12 6.06
CA PHE A 12 -7.65 3.76 5.42
C PHE A 12 -7.88 3.15 4.03
N ILE A 13 -8.73 2.13 3.90
CA ILE A 13 -9.02 1.46 2.63
C ILE A 13 -9.69 2.42 1.65
N TRP A 14 -10.62 3.26 2.12
CA TRP A 14 -11.24 4.28 1.27
C TRP A 14 -10.19 5.27 0.74
N SER A 15 -9.31 5.76 1.61
CA SER A 15 -8.21 6.66 1.23
C SER A 15 -7.25 6.00 0.26
N ALA A 16 -6.90 4.73 0.51
CA ALA A 16 -6.08 3.89 -0.34
C ALA A 16 -6.67 3.72 -1.75
N CYS A 17 -7.95 3.35 -1.86
CA CYS A 17 -8.65 3.17 -3.14
C CYS A 17 -8.82 4.48 -3.92
N LYS A 18 -8.97 5.62 -3.22
CA LYS A 18 -8.94 6.97 -3.82
C LYS A 18 -7.53 7.46 -4.12
N GLY A 19 -6.51 6.69 -3.71
CA GLY A 19 -5.11 7.02 -3.80
C GLY A 19 -4.67 8.13 -2.82
N ASN A 20 -5.54 8.65 -1.96
CA ASN A 20 -5.32 9.76 -1.04
C ASN A 20 -4.31 9.50 0.08
N LEU A 21 -3.65 8.33 0.11
CA LEU A 21 -2.53 8.12 1.02
C LEU A 21 -1.36 9.04 0.65
N ALA A 22 -0.76 9.64 1.67
CA ALA A 22 0.48 10.39 1.55
C ALA A 22 1.62 9.40 1.25
N MET A 23 1.80 9.12 -0.04
CA MET A 23 2.89 8.29 -0.58
C MET A 23 3.82 9.21 -1.36
N LYS A 24 5.14 8.97 -1.36
CA LYS A 24 6.08 9.83 -2.06
C LYS A 24 5.77 10.02 -3.54
N LYS A 25 5.25 9.00 -4.24
CA LYS A 25 4.79 9.17 -5.63
C LYS A 25 3.76 10.31 -5.79
N ARG A 26 2.89 10.52 -4.78
CA ARG A 26 1.92 11.62 -4.78
C ARG A 26 2.55 12.96 -4.38
N LEU A 27 3.58 12.95 -3.53
CA LEU A 27 4.38 14.13 -3.23
C LEU A 27 5.17 14.60 -4.46
N VAL A 28 5.74 13.66 -5.23
CA VAL A 28 6.36 13.93 -6.54
C VAL A 28 5.35 14.50 -7.52
N HIS A 29 4.16 13.90 -7.64
CA HIS A 29 3.09 14.45 -8.49
C HIS A 29 2.67 15.88 -8.09
N ARG A 30 2.79 16.22 -6.80
CA ARG A 30 2.53 17.57 -6.27
C ARG A 30 3.76 18.48 -6.27
N HIS A 31 4.88 18.03 -6.85
CA HIS A 31 6.15 18.75 -6.90
C HIS A 31 6.70 19.15 -5.52
N VAL A 32 6.40 18.36 -4.49
CA VAL A 32 6.89 18.57 -3.11
C VAL A 32 8.27 17.91 -2.91
N THR A 33 8.57 16.86 -3.68
CA THR A 33 9.86 16.17 -3.68
C THR A 33 10.11 15.59 -5.08
N GLU A 34 11.36 15.33 -5.44
CA GLU A 34 11.72 14.61 -6.68
C GLU A 34 11.99 13.12 -6.42
N ASP A 35 12.08 12.75 -5.14
CA ASP A 35 12.41 11.40 -4.72
C ASP A 35 11.15 10.59 -4.45
N GLU A 36 10.85 9.65 -5.35
CA GLU A 36 9.78 8.66 -5.17
C GLU A 36 10.23 7.39 -4.44
N THR A 37 11.47 7.31 -3.97
CA THR A 37 12.02 6.10 -3.34
C THR A 37 11.34 5.80 -2.01
N CYS A 38 10.99 4.53 -1.80
CA CYS A 38 10.43 4.08 -0.52
C CYS A 38 11.36 4.42 0.65
N GLN A 39 10.84 5.10 1.67
CA GLN A 39 11.62 5.49 2.86
C GLN A 39 11.88 4.34 3.83
N VAL A 40 11.21 3.21 3.62
CA VAL A 40 11.33 2.05 4.50
C VAL A 40 12.45 1.13 4.03
N CYS A 41 12.43 0.70 2.76
CA CYS A 41 13.46 -0.19 2.22
C CYS A 41 14.54 0.54 1.41
N GLY A 42 14.36 1.82 1.09
CA GLY A 42 15.30 2.57 0.27
C GLY A 42 15.34 2.15 -1.20
N ALA A 43 14.39 1.35 -1.67
CA ALA A 43 14.36 0.82 -3.03
C ALA A 43 12.97 0.92 -3.69
N GLY A 44 12.94 1.16 -5.00
CA GLY A 44 11.72 1.22 -5.80
C GLY A 44 10.79 2.40 -5.47
N ASN A 45 9.78 2.59 -6.30
CA ASN A 45 8.84 3.70 -6.13
C ASN A 45 7.84 3.39 -5.01
N GLU A 46 7.70 4.34 -4.07
CA GLU A 46 6.75 4.29 -2.97
C GLU A 46 5.32 4.44 -3.49
N THR A 47 4.74 3.30 -3.84
CA THR A 47 3.32 3.12 -4.13
C THR A 47 2.67 2.38 -2.98
N ILE A 48 1.33 2.41 -2.90
CA ILE A 48 0.61 1.64 -1.89
C ILE A 48 0.89 0.13 -1.99
N ILE A 49 1.03 -0.41 -3.21
CA ILE A 49 1.31 -1.84 -3.40
C ILE A 49 2.74 -2.15 -2.98
N HIS A 50 3.67 -1.26 -3.30
CA HIS A 50 5.03 -1.40 -2.79
C HIS A 50 5.04 -1.37 -1.26
N ALA A 51 4.51 -0.32 -0.64
CA ALA A 51 4.50 -0.17 0.82
C ALA A 51 3.78 -1.32 1.56
N LEU A 52 2.75 -1.91 0.95
CA LEU A 52 1.99 -3.00 1.55
C LEU A 52 2.50 -4.39 1.18
N PHE A 53 3.08 -4.63 0.01
CA PHE A 53 3.35 -6.00 -0.47
C PHE A 53 4.76 -6.20 -1.06
N HIS A 54 5.28 -5.27 -1.85
CA HIS A 54 6.61 -5.44 -2.48
C HIS A 54 7.78 -4.92 -1.66
N CYS A 55 7.54 -4.09 -0.65
CA CYS A 55 8.57 -3.61 0.25
C CYS A 55 9.11 -4.78 1.06
N GLU A 56 10.43 -4.92 1.14
CA GLU A 56 11.10 -5.99 1.87
C GLU A 56 10.67 -6.03 3.34
N ALA A 57 10.54 -4.86 3.98
CA ALA A 57 10.04 -4.77 5.34
C ALA A 57 8.58 -5.25 5.47
N ALA A 58 7.74 -4.96 4.46
CA ALA A 58 6.36 -5.45 4.45
C ALA A 58 6.32 -6.97 4.25
N ALA A 59 7.12 -7.50 3.33
CA ALA A 59 7.25 -8.93 3.08
C ALA A 59 7.65 -9.70 4.36
N GLU A 60 8.57 -9.14 5.15
CA GLU A 60 8.98 -9.75 6.42
C GLU A 60 7.85 -9.77 7.45
N ILE A 61 7.09 -8.67 7.58
CA ILE A 61 5.90 -8.61 8.45
C ILE A 61 4.89 -9.69 8.05
N TRP A 62 4.63 -9.84 6.75
CA TRP A 62 3.68 -10.82 6.25
C TRP A 62 4.15 -12.25 6.47
N ARG A 63 5.44 -12.52 6.29
CA ARG A 63 6.05 -13.84 6.56
C ARG A 63 5.88 -14.26 8.02
N HIS A 64 5.88 -13.29 8.94
CA HIS A 64 5.66 -13.53 10.37
C HIS A 64 4.18 -13.50 10.77
N SER A 65 3.27 -13.27 9.81
CA SER A 65 1.83 -13.27 10.03
C SER A 65 1.20 -14.59 9.59
N ASN A 66 0.09 -14.97 10.23
CA ASN A 66 -0.74 -16.09 9.77
C ASN A 66 -1.58 -15.76 8.53
N LEU A 67 -1.36 -14.59 7.91
CA LEU A 67 -2.14 -14.06 6.79
C LEU A 67 -1.42 -14.21 5.44
N VAL A 68 -0.19 -14.75 5.43
CA VAL A 68 0.63 -14.89 4.20
C VAL A 68 -0.09 -15.61 3.06
N ASN A 69 -0.89 -16.63 3.39
CA ASN A 69 -1.66 -17.41 2.41
C ASN A 69 -2.77 -16.60 1.73
N LEU A 70 -3.23 -15.51 2.34
CA LEU A 70 -4.24 -14.61 1.76
C LEU A 70 -3.64 -13.61 0.77
N LEU A 71 -2.30 -13.49 0.72
CA LEU A 71 -1.61 -12.50 -0.10
C LEU A 71 -1.36 -12.95 -1.55
N VAL A 72 -1.53 -14.24 -1.84
CA VAL A 72 -1.28 -14.83 -3.17
C VAL A 72 -2.08 -14.13 -4.29
N GLY A 73 -3.26 -13.57 -3.97
CA GLY A 73 -4.06 -12.76 -4.91
C GLY A 73 -3.90 -11.24 -4.79
N ALA A 74 -3.25 -10.74 -3.73
CA ALA A 74 -3.14 -9.31 -3.43
C ALA A 74 -1.94 -8.62 -4.15
N LEU A 75 -1.10 -9.39 -4.83
CA LEU A 75 0.07 -8.91 -5.58
C LEU A 75 -0.28 -8.29 -6.95
N ALA A 76 -1.55 -8.13 -7.28
CA ALA A 76 -1.96 -7.51 -8.55
C ALA A 76 -1.53 -6.04 -8.59
N ASP A 77 -1.00 -5.57 -9.73
CA ASP A 77 -0.44 -4.22 -9.97
C ASP A 77 -1.35 -3.01 -9.67
N SER A 78 -2.59 -3.22 -9.21
CA SER A 78 -3.50 -2.16 -8.82
C SER A 78 -4.31 -2.49 -7.57
N PHE A 79 -4.10 -1.71 -6.50
CA PHE A 79 -4.87 -1.79 -5.25
C PHE A 79 -6.38 -1.62 -5.50
N LYS A 80 -6.75 -0.85 -6.52
CA LYS A 80 -8.13 -0.65 -6.95
C LYS A 80 -8.76 -1.91 -7.54
N LYS A 81 -7.97 -2.81 -8.15
CA LYS A 81 -8.47 -4.09 -8.70
C LYS A 81 -8.72 -5.14 -7.63
N ILE A 82 -8.04 -5.06 -6.48
CA ILE A 82 -8.20 -6.04 -5.38
C ILE A 82 -9.50 -5.78 -4.61
N TRP A 83 -9.96 -4.53 -4.57
CA TRP A 83 -11.07 -4.09 -3.71
C TRP A 83 -12.34 -3.63 -4.45
N ASN A 84 -12.47 -3.97 -5.73
CA ASN A 84 -13.60 -3.58 -6.59
C ASN A 84 -14.21 -4.79 -7.29
#